data_AF-A0A377AFA8-F1
#
_entry.id   AF-A0A377AFA8-F1
#
_cell.length_a   1.000
_cell.length_b   1.000
_cell.length_c   1.000
_cell.angle_alpha   90.00
_cell.angle_beta   90.00
_cell.angle_gamma   90.00
#
_symmetry.space_group_name_H-M   'P 1'
#
loop_
_entity.id
_entity.type
_entity.pdbx_description
1 polymer ?
#
loop_
_entity_poly.entity_id
_entity_poly.type
_entity_poly.pdbx_seq_one_letter_code
_entity_poly.pdbx_strand_id
1 'polypeptide(L)'
;MTDVTIKTLAAERQTSVERLVQQFADAGIRKSADDSVSAQEKQTLIDHLNQKNSGPDKLTLQRKTRSTLNIPGTGGKSKSVQIEVRKKRTFVKRDPQEAERLAAEEQAQREAEEQARREAEESAKREAQQKAEREAAEQAKREAAEQRNVKLRKKTK
;
A
#
# COMPACT_ATOMS: atom_id res chain seq x y z
N MET A 1 -4.67 16.84 40.44
CA MET A 1 -5.08 17.82 39.42
C MET A 1 -4.17 19.02 39.55
N THR A 2 -3.58 19.50 38.45
CA THR A 2 -2.74 20.69 38.42
C THR A 2 -3.39 21.70 37.49
N ASP A 3 -3.99 22.73 38.09
CA ASP A 3 -4.55 23.85 37.34
C ASP A 3 -3.40 24.75 36.90
N VAL A 4 -3.40 25.13 35.62
CA VAL A 4 -2.33 25.94 35.02
C VAL A 4 -2.96 27.22 34.47
N THR A 5 -2.35 28.36 34.73
CA THR A 5 -2.88 29.65 34.25
C THR A 5 -2.72 29.79 32.74
N ILE A 6 -3.62 30.52 32.11
CA ILE A 6 -3.57 30.75 30.65
C ILE A 6 -2.23 31.37 30.20
N LYS A 7 -1.66 32.28 31.02
CA LYS A 7 -0.36 32.90 30.72
C LYS A 7 0.80 31.91 30.71
N THR A 8 0.81 30.97 31.66
CA THR A 8 1.85 29.93 31.74
C THR A 8 1.69 28.94 30.59
N LEU A 9 0.46 28.52 30.30
CA LEU A 9 0.16 27.65 29.16
C LEU A 9 0.53 28.29 27.81
N ALA A 10 0.27 29.59 27.65
CA ALA A 10 0.63 30.35 26.46
C ALA A 10 2.15 30.42 26.25
N ALA A 11 2.91 30.64 27.33
CA ALA A 11 4.38 30.63 27.31
C ALA A 11 4.94 29.24 26.95
N GLU A 12 4.40 28.17 27.56
CA GLU A 12 4.77 26.79 27.25
C GLU A 12 4.52 26.43 25.78
N ARG A 13 3.37 26.88 25.24
CA ARG A 13 2.95 26.59 23.86
C ARG A 13 3.48 27.60 22.83
N GLN A 14 4.24 28.61 23.27
CA GLN A 14 4.76 29.69 22.42
C GLN A 14 3.67 30.34 21.55
N THR A 15 2.50 30.56 22.14
CA THR A 15 1.35 31.22 21.48
C THR A 15 0.94 32.47 22.25
N SER A 16 0.32 33.43 21.58
CA SER A 16 -0.19 34.61 22.27
C SER A 16 -1.37 34.25 23.17
N VAL A 17 -1.47 34.92 24.32
CA VAL A 17 -2.56 34.74 25.29
C VAL A 17 -3.93 34.98 24.62
N GLU A 18 -4.02 36.02 23.80
CA GLU A 18 -5.23 36.35 23.04
C GLU A 18 -5.67 35.21 22.11
N ARG A 19 -4.73 34.59 21.40
CA ARG A 19 -5.03 33.46 20.52
C ARG A 19 -5.50 32.25 21.30
N LEU A 20 -4.89 31.98 22.45
CA LEU A 20 -5.27 30.87 23.31
C LEU A 20 -6.69 31.06 23.87
N VAL A 21 -7.02 32.27 24.32
CA VAL A 21 -8.37 32.66 24.76
C VAL A 21 -9.39 32.47 23.63
N GLN A 22 -9.04 32.90 22.41
CA GLN A 22 -9.89 32.70 21.24
C GLN A 22 -10.09 31.21 20.91
N GLN A 23 -9.05 30.39 21.03
CA GLN A 23 -9.16 28.94 20.81
C GLN A 23 -10.03 28.24 21.86
N PHE A 24 -9.98 28.67 23.12
CA PHE A 24 -10.90 28.20 24.15
C PHE A 24 -12.33 28.62 23.85
N ALA A 25 -12.55 29.87 23.39
CA ALA A 25 -13.87 30.35 22.99
C ALA A 25 -14.43 29.55 21.80
N ASP A 26 -13.60 29.25 20.79
CA ASP A 26 -13.95 28.37 19.67
C ASP A 26 -14.33 26.96 20.15
N ALA A 27 -13.65 26.45 21.19
CA ALA A 27 -13.94 25.18 21.83
C ALA A 27 -15.14 25.22 22.81
N GLY A 28 -15.82 26.36 22.94
CA GLY A 28 -17.00 26.54 23.80
C GLY A 28 -16.70 26.87 25.26
N ILE A 29 -15.44 27.10 25.61
CA ILE A 29 -15.00 27.40 26.98
C ILE A 29 -14.62 28.89 27.05
N ARG A 30 -15.42 29.71 27.74
CA ARG A 30 -15.11 31.14 27.91
C ARG A 30 -14.15 31.32 29.09
N LYS A 31 -12.93 31.78 28.79
CA LYS A 31 -11.89 32.08 29.79
C LYS A 31 -11.22 33.39 29.45
N SER A 32 -10.74 34.08 30.48
CA SER A 32 -10.01 35.33 30.39
C SER A 32 -8.52 35.12 30.60
N ALA A 33 -7.70 36.14 30.32
CA ALA A 33 -6.24 36.02 30.34
C ALA A 33 -5.64 35.58 31.69
N ASP A 34 -6.36 35.82 32.79
CA ASP A 34 -5.92 35.53 34.16
C ASP A 34 -6.50 34.22 34.72
N ASP A 35 -7.41 33.56 33.99
CA ASP A 35 -8.06 32.34 34.46
C ASP A 35 -7.13 31.12 34.44
N SER A 36 -7.46 30.15 35.27
CA SER A 36 -6.85 28.83 35.29
C SER A 36 -7.58 27.85 34.35
N VAL A 37 -6.79 26.96 33.76
CA VAL A 37 -7.23 25.88 32.88
C VAL A 37 -7.06 24.55 33.58
N SER A 38 -8.17 23.82 33.73
CA SER A 38 -8.16 22.47 34.28
C SER A 38 -7.61 21.43 33.28
N ALA A 39 -7.27 20.24 33.76
CA ALA A 39 -6.82 19.16 32.88
C ALA A 39 -7.88 18.76 31.83
N GLN A 40 -9.17 18.81 32.19
CA GLN A 40 -10.27 18.48 31.28
C GLN A 40 -10.39 19.52 30.16
N GLU A 41 -10.33 20.81 30.50
CA GLU A 41 -10.41 21.91 29.53
C GLU A 41 -9.23 21.88 28.54
N LYS A 42 -8.03 21.51 29.02
CA LYS A 42 -6.87 21.28 28.14
C LYS A 42 -7.13 20.16 27.13
N GLN A 43 -7.73 19.06 27.57
CA GLN A 43 -8.07 17.95 26.67
C GLN A 43 -9.08 18.40 25.61
N THR A 44 -10.12 19.13 26.00
CA THR A 44 -11.11 19.68 25.05
C THR A 44 -10.46 20.61 24.02
N LEU A 45 -9.51 21.47 24.44
CA LEU A 45 -8.75 22.30 23.50
C LEU A 45 -7.94 21.44 22.52
N ILE A 46 -7.26 20.40 22.99
CA ILE A 46 -6.48 19.49 22.15
C ILE A 46 -7.39 18.78 21.14
N ASP A 47 -8.54 18.29 21.57
CA ASP A 47 -9.49 17.59 20.71
C ASP A 47 -10.03 18.52 19.61
N HIS A 48 -10.40 19.75 19.97
CA HIS A 48 -10.82 20.77 19.01
C HIS A 48 -9.70 21.12 18.01
N LEU A 49 -8.47 21.30 18.48
CA LEU A 49 -7.32 21.58 17.60
C LEU A 49 -7.02 20.40 16.68
N ASN A 50 -7.12 19.16 17.16
CA ASN A 50 -6.94 17.97 16.34
C ASN A 50 -8.04 17.86 15.28
N GLN A 51 -9.28 18.21 15.62
CA GLN A 51 -10.38 18.22 14.66
C GLN A 51 -10.25 19.35 13.63
N LYS A 52 -9.75 20.53 14.02
CA LYS A 52 -9.53 21.66 13.10
C LYS A 52 -8.31 21.47 12.19
N ASN A 53 -7.25 20.81 12.68
CA ASN A 53 -6.07 20.45 11.89
C ASN A 53 -6.23 19.11 11.13
N SER A 54 -7.35 18.43 11.35
CA SER A 54 -7.82 17.34 10.50
C SER A 54 -8.14 17.96 9.14
N GLY A 55 -7.22 17.84 8.18
CA GLY A 55 -7.43 18.32 6.81
C GLY A 55 -8.76 17.82 6.20
N PRO A 56 -9.15 18.32 5.03
CA PRO A 56 -10.49 18.10 4.47
C PRO A 56 -10.87 16.62 4.46
N ASP A 57 -12.10 16.31 4.86
CA ASP A 57 -12.65 14.94 4.89
C ASP A 57 -12.55 14.21 3.54
N LYS A 58 -12.39 14.98 2.45
CA LYS A 58 -12.30 14.50 1.09
C LYS A 58 -11.10 15.11 0.37
N LEU A 59 -10.11 14.29 0.03
CA LEU A 59 -8.95 14.65 -0.77
C LEU A 59 -9.07 14.08 -2.18
N THR A 60 -9.09 14.93 -3.21
CA THR A 60 -9.12 14.46 -4.61
C THR A 60 -7.77 14.62 -5.28
N LEU A 61 -7.16 13.49 -5.67
CA LEU A 61 -5.94 13.43 -6.47
C LEU A 61 -6.29 13.35 -7.95
N GLN A 62 -5.71 14.25 -8.75
CA GLN A 62 -5.85 14.27 -10.20
C GLN A 62 -4.55 13.81 -10.84
N ARG A 63 -4.59 12.79 -11.71
CA ARG A 63 -3.44 12.30 -12.48
C ARG A 63 -3.69 12.50 -13.97
N LYS A 64 -2.71 13.07 -14.66
CA LYS A 64 -2.70 13.21 -16.11
C LYS A 64 -1.68 12.24 -16.70
N THR A 65 -2.03 11.56 -17.77
CA THR A 65 -1.12 10.64 -18.48
C THR A 65 -1.34 10.79 -19.97
N ARG A 66 -0.26 11.01 -20.72
CA ARG A 66 -0.30 11.15 -22.18
C ARG A 66 0.24 9.88 -22.82
N SER A 67 -0.45 9.38 -23.84
CA SER A 67 0.02 8.27 -24.67
C SER A 67 -0.24 8.56 -26.15
N THR A 68 0.57 8.00 -27.03
CA THR A 68 0.34 8.04 -28.47
C THR A 68 -0.33 6.75 -28.91
N LEU A 69 -1.49 6.86 -29.56
CA LEU A 69 -2.17 5.71 -30.17
C LEU A 69 -1.91 5.72 -31.67
N ASN A 70 -1.38 4.61 -32.18
CA ASN A 70 -1.20 4.41 -33.62
C ASN A 70 -2.43 3.69 -34.17
N ILE A 71 -3.15 4.33 -35.09
CA ILE A 71 -4.35 3.79 -35.71
C ILE A 71 -3.97 3.32 -37.12
N PRO A 72 -4.18 2.03 -37.47
CA PRO A 72 -4.00 1.56 -38.84
C PRO A 72 -5.08 2.20 -39.73
N GLY A 73 -4.67 2.95 -40.74
CA GLY A 73 -5.58 3.57 -41.71
C GLY A 73 -5.89 2.65 -42.89
N THR A 74 -7.11 2.75 -43.42
CA THR A 74 -7.48 2.13 -44.70
C THR A 74 -6.62 2.71 -45.81
N GLY A 75 -5.72 1.91 -46.37
CA GLY A 75 -4.76 2.33 -47.42
C GLY A 75 -3.29 2.36 -46.99
N GLY A 76 -2.91 1.72 -45.86
CA GLY A 76 -1.50 1.46 -45.52
C GLY A 76 -0.75 2.62 -44.85
N LYS A 77 -1.40 3.77 -44.62
CA LYS A 77 -0.83 4.92 -43.91
C LYS A 77 -1.35 4.96 -42.47
N SER A 78 -0.46 4.78 -41.50
CA SER A 78 -0.77 4.84 -40.07
C SER A 78 -0.87 6.30 -39.61
N LYS A 79 -1.90 6.64 -38.82
CA LYS A 79 -2.01 7.95 -38.15
C LYS A 79 -1.70 7.79 -36.66
N SER A 80 -0.92 8.69 -36.10
CA SER A 80 -0.66 8.76 -34.66
C SER A 80 -1.52 9.85 -34.02
N VAL A 81 -2.18 9.53 -32.92
CA VAL A 81 -3.01 10.46 -32.14
C VAL A 81 -2.45 10.55 -30.73
N GLN A 82 -2.13 11.75 -30.25
CA GLN A 82 -1.77 11.97 -28.85
C GLN A 82 -3.04 12.03 -28.00
N ILE A 83 -3.15 11.13 -27.03
CA ILE A 83 -4.28 11.00 -26.11
C ILE A 83 -3.80 11.42 -24.73
N GLU A 84 -4.49 12.38 -24.10
CA GLU A 84 -4.32 12.69 -22.68
C GLU A 84 -5.48 12.08 -21.88
N VAL A 85 -5.17 11.11 -21.03
CA VAL A 85 -6.13 10.55 -20.07
C VAL A 85 -6.03 11.30 -18.75
N ARG A 86 -7.17 11.74 -18.23
CA ARG A 86 -7.28 12.40 -16.92
C ARG A 86 -8.03 11.50 -15.96
N LYS A 87 -7.36 11.03 -14.91
CA LYS A 87 -7.95 10.19 -13.86
C LYS A 87 -8.12 11.01 -12.58
N LYS A 88 -9.30 10.94 -12.00
CA LYS A 88 -9.57 11.44 -10.64
C LYS A 88 -9.61 10.27 -9.67
N ARG A 89 -8.93 10.38 -8.53
CA ARG A 89 -9.08 9.48 -7.38
C ARG A 89 -9.43 10.31 -6.17
N THR A 90 -10.55 10.00 -5.53
CA THR A 90 -10.98 10.72 -4.33
C THR A 90 -10.83 9.82 -3.12
N PHE A 91 -10.06 10.28 -2.15
CA PHE A 91 -9.86 9.66 -0.85
C PHE A 91 -10.77 10.35 0.16
N VAL A 92 -11.48 9.56 0.95
CA VAL A 92 -12.30 10.04 2.06
C VAL A 92 -11.61 9.61 3.35
N LYS A 93 -11.54 10.50 4.34
CA LYS A 93 -11.00 10.18 5.67
C LYS A 93 -11.92 9.17 6.33
N ARG A 94 -11.44 7.93 6.51
CA ARG A 94 -12.22 6.84 7.12
C ARG A 94 -12.06 6.85 8.64
N ASP A 95 -13.10 6.37 9.32
CA ASP A 95 -13.05 6.15 10.76
C ASP A 95 -11.95 5.14 11.11
N PRO A 96 -11.25 5.33 12.25
CA PRO A 96 -10.10 4.51 12.62
C PRO A 96 -10.45 3.01 12.75
N GLN A 97 -11.66 2.68 13.19
CA GLN A 97 -12.13 1.30 13.30
C GLN A 97 -12.34 0.63 11.92
N GLU A 98 -12.81 1.37 10.92
CA GLU A 98 -12.92 0.84 9.55
C GLU A 98 -11.55 0.72 8.88
N ALA A 99 -10.63 1.64 9.18
CA ALA A 99 -9.25 1.58 8.68
C ALA A 99 -8.51 0.34 9.18
N GLU A 100 -8.67 -0.03 10.45
CA GLU A 100 -8.07 -1.25 11.02
C GLU A 100 -8.64 -2.52 10.39
N ARG A 101 -9.96 -2.59 10.18
CA ARG A 101 -10.61 -3.73 9.52
C ARG A 101 -10.13 -3.93 8.08
N LEU A 102 -10.02 -2.85 7.31
CA LEU A 102 -9.52 -2.89 5.94
C LEU A 102 -8.03 -3.23 5.87
N ALA A 103 -7.22 -2.74 6.81
CA ALA A 103 -5.81 -3.09 6.88
C ALA A 103 -5.61 -4.58 7.16
N ALA A 104 -6.41 -5.17 8.06
CA ALA A 104 -6.40 -6.60 8.33
C ALA A 104 -6.86 -7.42 7.10
N GLU A 105 -7.89 -6.96 6.38
CA GLU A 105 -8.36 -7.62 5.16
C GLU A 105 -7.31 -7.54 4.03
N GLU A 106 -6.66 -6.39 3.85
CA GLU A 106 -5.59 -6.22 2.87
C GLU A 106 -4.36 -7.08 3.21
N GLN A 107 -4.01 -7.20 4.49
CA GLN A 107 -2.95 -8.11 4.94
C GLN A 107 -3.30 -9.57 4.66
N ALA A 108 -4.52 -10.01 4.98
CA ALA A 108 -4.97 -11.36 4.69
C ALA A 108 -4.96 -11.67 3.18
N GLN A 109 -5.37 -10.71 2.34
CA GLN A 109 -5.31 -10.87 0.88
C GLN A 109 -3.87 -10.98 0.38
N ARG A 110 -2.95 -10.16 0.89
CA ARG A 110 -1.53 -10.22 0.51
C ARG A 110 -0.87 -11.53 0.94
N GLU A 111 -1.17 -12.01 2.15
CA GLU A 111 -0.67 -13.30 2.64
C GLU A 111 -1.21 -14.47 1.79
N ALA A 112 -2.49 -14.45 1.43
CA ALA A 112 -3.08 -15.45 0.54
C ALA A 112 -2.46 -15.41 -0.87
N GLU A 113 -2.24 -14.23 -1.44
CA GLU A 113 -1.59 -14.07 -2.75
C GLU A 113 -0.13 -14.56 -2.70
N GLU A 114 0.60 -14.27 -1.61
CA GLU A 114 1.98 -14.72 -1.45
C GLU A 114 2.07 -16.24 -1.24
N GLN A 115 1.16 -16.83 -0.47
CA GLN A 115 1.07 -18.29 -0.31
C GLN A 115 0.79 -18.97 -1.65
N ALA A 116 -0.22 -18.50 -2.39
CA ALA A 116 -0.53 -19.03 -3.72
C ALA A 116 0.67 -18.92 -4.67
N ARG A 117 1.44 -17.83 -4.61
CA ARG A 117 2.65 -17.65 -5.41
C ARG A 117 3.76 -18.62 -5.02
N ARG A 118 3.96 -18.87 -3.73
CA ARG A 118 4.96 -19.83 -3.23
C ARG A 118 4.61 -21.26 -3.60
N GLU A 119 3.35 -21.65 -3.49
CA GLU A 119 2.87 -22.98 -3.90
C GLU A 119 2.99 -23.19 -5.41
N ALA A 120 2.68 -22.18 -6.22
CA ALA A 120 2.89 -22.22 -7.67
C ALA A 120 4.37 -22.34 -8.05
N GLU A 121 5.27 -21.65 -7.33
CA GLU A 121 6.71 -21.74 -7.58
C GLU A 121 7.28 -23.10 -7.15
N GLU A 122 6.84 -23.64 -6.02
CA GLU A 122 7.31 -24.93 -5.51
C GLU A 122 6.81 -26.10 -6.39
N SER A 123 5.55 -26.07 -6.80
CA SER A 123 5.00 -27.05 -7.75
C SER A 123 5.75 -27.03 -9.09
N ALA A 124 6.03 -25.85 -9.64
CA ALA A 124 6.84 -25.71 -10.86
C ALA A 124 8.26 -26.28 -10.70
N LYS A 125 8.92 -26.05 -9.54
CA LYS A 125 10.26 -26.63 -9.27
C LYS A 125 10.23 -28.15 -9.16
N ARG A 126 9.24 -28.71 -8.46
CA ARG A 126 9.07 -30.17 -8.31
C ARG A 126 8.78 -30.85 -9.66
N GLU A 127 7.94 -30.25 -10.50
CA GLU A 127 7.69 -30.76 -11.85
C GLU A 127 8.95 -30.71 -12.73
N ALA A 128 9.72 -29.63 -12.67
CA ALA A 128 10.98 -29.52 -13.41
C ALA A 128 12.00 -30.57 -12.97
N GLN A 129 12.14 -30.82 -11.65
CA GLN A 129 13.02 -31.85 -11.11
C GLN A 129 12.59 -33.26 -11.53
N GLN A 130 11.30 -33.58 -11.44
CA GLN A 130 10.80 -34.89 -11.87
C GLN A 130 10.98 -35.12 -13.37
N LYS A 131 10.79 -34.08 -14.20
CA LYS A 131 11.06 -34.18 -15.64
C LYS A 131 12.53 -34.45 -15.91
N ALA A 132 13.44 -33.71 -15.27
CA ALA A 132 14.88 -33.91 -15.42
C ALA A 132 15.34 -35.30 -14.97
N GLU A 133 14.81 -35.82 -13.85
CA GLU A 133 15.14 -37.15 -13.35
C GLU A 133 14.63 -38.27 -14.28
N ARG A 134 13.42 -38.11 -14.83
CA ARG A 134 12.87 -39.05 -15.83
C ARG A 134 13.69 -39.07 -17.12
N GLU A 135 14.09 -37.90 -17.63
CA GLU A 135 14.94 -37.81 -18.82
C GLU A 135 16.33 -38.43 -18.58
N ALA A 136 16.96 -38.16 -17.44
CA ALA A 136 18.25 -38.75 -17.07
C ALA A 136 18.17 -40.29 -16.93
N ALA A 137 17.11 -40.80 -16.29
CA ALA A 137 16.88 -42.24 -16.15
C ALA A 137 16.60 -42.92 -17.51
N GLU A 138 15.91 -42.25 -18.43
CA GLU A 138 15.68 -42.76 -19.78
C GLU A 138 16.97 -42.77 -20.62
N GLN A 139 17.77 -41.70 -20.55
CA GLN A 139 19.07 -41.64 -21.22
C GLN A 139 20.02 -42.75 -20.72
N ALA A 140 20.13 -42.95 -19.40
CA ALA A 140 20.95 -44.00 -18.83
C ALA A 140 20.50 -45.41 -19.27
N LYS A 141 19.19 -45.65 -19.38
CA LYS A 141 18.65 -46.93 -19.91
C LYS A 141 18.99 -47.12 -21.39
N ARG A 142 18.88 -46.07 -22.21
CA ARG A 142 19.24 -46.11 -23.64
C ARG A 142 20.72 -46.38 -23.83
N GLU A 143 21.59 -45.68 -23.11
CA GLU A 143 23.04 -45.89 -23.17
C GLU A 143 23.45 -47.30 -22.70
N ALA A 144 22.85 -47.81 -21.62
CA ALA A 144 23.10 -49.17 -21.16
C ALA A 144 22.65 -50.24 -22.17
N ALA A 145 21.52 -50.02 -22.85
CA ALA A 145 21.04 -50.89 -23.92
C ALA A 145 21.96 -50.85 -25.16
N GLU A 146 22.44 -49.67 -25.55
CA GLU A 146 23.41 -49.52 -26.64
C GLU A 146 24.75 -50.18 -26.32
N GLN A 147 25.31 -49.96 -25.13
CA GLN A 147 26.52 -50.61 -24.64
C GLN A 147 26.40 -52.14 -24.66
N ARG A 148 25.24 -52.68 -24.26
CA ARG A 148 24.95 -54.11 -24.30
C ARG A 148 24.89 -54.64 -25.74
N ASN A 149 24.22 -53.94 -26.65
CA ASN A 149 24.15 -54.29 -28.06
C ASN A 149 25.53 -54.24 -28.76
N VAL A 150 26.35 -53.24 -28.47
CA VAL A 150 27.73 -53.12 -28.99
C VAL A 150 28.61 -54.27 -28.50
N LYS A 151 28.50 -54.65 -27.20
CA LYS A 151 29.23 -55.80 -26.65
C LYS A 151 28.78 -57.12 -27.29
N LEU A 152 27.49 -57.31 -27.53
CA LEU A 152 26.94 -58.48 -28.22
C LEU A 152 27.46 -58.60 -29.66
N ARG A 153 27.44 -57.50 -30.44
CA ARG A 153 27.98 -57.47 -31.82
C ARG A 153 29.48 -57.77 -31.90
N LYS A 154 30.28 -57.37 -30.90
CA LYS A 154 31.72 -57.68 -30.83
C LYS A 154 32.02 -59.14 -30.47
N LYS A 155 31.09 -59.84 -29.82
CA LYS A 155 31.28 -61.24 -29.39
C LYS A 155 30.87 -62.25 -30.47
N THR A 156 30.11 -61.82 -31.48
CA THR A 156 29.62 -62.64 -32.60
C THR A 156 30.47 -62.52 -33.87
N LYS A 157 31.68 -61.96 -33.78
CA LYS A 157 32.62 -61.78 -34.89
C LYS A 157 33.98 -62.34 -34.48
#